data_AF-A0A973JI98-F1
#
_entry.id   AF-A0A973JI98-F1
#
_cell.length_a   1.000
_cell.length_b   1.000
_cell.length_c   1.000
_cell.angle_alpha   90.00
_cell.angle_beta   90.00
_cell.angle_gamma   90.00
#
_symmetry.space_group_name_H-M   'P 1'
#
loop_
_entity.id
_entity.type
_entity.pdbx_description
1 polymer ?
#
loop_
_entity_poly.entity_id
_entity_poly.type
_entity_poly.pdbx_seq_one_letter_code
_entity_poly.pdbx_strand_id
1 'polypeptide(L)'
;MTAGTALTPPVVVGGSAEPAAETHRAPATWVRELEDLAPSAPAPRKRVVGTATATDRFIVTGSLLAAASLAWVVCFRLLPWAAVPGYVVTAFVLFLVIVTVATSVTSDGPMIADRLASAVVTGGAALVGVALVSTVVYTFVRGAPALPHLTMFISDMAGVGPRDPLTRGGVAHAIVGSLIQISIAVAVTVPLGFGTAVFMTEVGGGLARIVRTVVEAMTALPSIVAGLFIYTVLIVGLGVPRSGLAAAAALSVMMLPIIARAADVVLRVIPSGLREIGRAS
;
A
#
# COMPACT_ATOMS: atom_id res chain seq x y z
N MET A 1 -45.34 -66.73 10.71
CA MET A 1 -44.90 -65.54 9.97
C MET A 1 -45.89 -64.41 10.29
N THR A 2 -45.36 -63.21 10.55
CA THR A 2 -46.06 -61.92 10.78
C THR A 2 -47.02 -61.80 11.98
N ALA A 3 -46.49 -61.25 13.07
CA ALA A 3 -47.18 -60.59 14.19
C ALA A 3 -47.81 -59.25 13.74
N GLY A 4 -48.79 -58.62 14.38
CA GLY A 4 -49.61 -58.86 15.56
C GLY A 4 -50.62 -57.69 15.61
N THR A 5 -51.93 -57.96 15.58
CA THR A 5 -52.86 -58.07 16.71
C THR A 5 -53.16 -56.75 17.42
N ALA A 6 -54.45 -56.43 17.39
CA ALA A 6 -55.10 -55.22 17.88
C ALA A 6 -55.61 -55.34 19.33
N LEU A 7 -56.08 -54.20 19.82
CA LEU A 7 -57.14 -53.99 20.84
C LEU A 7 -56.77 -54.15 22.34
N THR A 8 -57.20 -53.12 23.08
CA THR A 8 -57.26 -52.83 24.55
C THR A 8 -58.01 -53.92 25.36
N PRO A 9 -58.16 -53.91 26.73
CA PRO A 9 -58.18 -52.84 27.78
C PRO A 9 -57.51 -53.33 29.13
N PRO A 10 -57.86 -53.00 30.42
CA PRO A 10 -58.84 -52.08 31.04
C PRO A 10 -58.38 -51.24 32.28
N VAL A 11 -59.36 -50.52 32.84
CA VAL A 11 -59.42 -49.59 34.00
C VAL A 11 -59.45 -50.29 35.37
N VAL A 12 -58.74 -49.78 36.41
CA VAL A 12 -59.06 -49.81 37.89
C VAL A 12 -58.15 -48.77 38.61
N VAL A 13 -58.62 -47.63 39.16
CA VAL A 13 -59.13 -47.30 40.53
C VAL A 13 -58.15 -47.46 41.72
N GLY A 14 -57.73 -46.31 42.28
CA GLY A 14 -57.82 -45.94 43.71
C GLY A 14 -56.89 -46.53 44.80
N GLY A 15 -56.43 -45.64 45.71
CA GLY A 15 -56.03 -45.94 47.10
C GLY A 15 -54.51 -45.95 47.37
N SER A 16 -53.92 -44.89 47.95
CA SER A 16 -53.82 -44.54 49.39
C SER A 16 -52.55 -45.07 50.08
N ALA A 17 -51.54 -44.20 50.29
CA ALA A 17 -50.68 -44.11 51.49
C ALA A 17 -49.56 -43.05 51.32
N GLU A 18 -49.57 -42.07 52.22
CA GLU A 18 -48.60 -41.06 52.71
C GLU A 18 -47.06 -41.33 52.64
N PRO A 19 -46.18 -40.39 53.06
CA PRO A 19 -46.13 -38.93 52.84
C PRO A 19 -44.68 -38.40 52.54
N ALA A 20 -44.55 -37.08 52.45
CA ALA A 20 -43.33 -36.28 52.65
C ALA A 20 -42.34 -36.09 51.48
N ALA A 21 -42.56 -35.01 50.71
CA ALA A 21 -41.57 -33.95 50.53
C ALA A 21 -42.23 -32.77 49.81
N GLU A 22 -42.58 -31.76 50.58
CA GLU A 22 -43.06 -30.48 50.09
C GLU A 22 -41.90 -29.71 49.46
N THR A 23 -41.71 -29.86 48.14
CA THR A 23 -40.89 -28.93 47.35
C THR A 23 -41.81 -28.02 46.57
N HIS A 24 -42.20 -26.93 47.24
CA HIS A 24 -42.50 -25.61 46.71
C HIS A 24 -42.67 -25.53 45.17
N ARG A 25 -43.92 -25.56 44.67
CA ARG A 25 -44.20 -25.13 43.28
C ARG A 25 -43.86 -23.65 43.15
N ALA A 26 -42.82 -23.32 42.41
CA ALA A 26 -42.59 -21.96 41.94
C ALA A 26 -43.63 -21.62 40.86
N PRO A 27 -44.28 -20.44 40.91
CA PRO A 27 -45.36 -20.08 40.01
C PRO A 27 -44.85 -19.94 38.57
N ALA A 28 -45.70 -20.37 37.62
CA ALA A 28 -45.51 -20.18 36.19
C ALA A 28 -45.11 -18.72 35.92
N THR A 29 -43.98 -18.56 35.25
CA THR A 29 -43.34 -17.29 34.93
C THR A 29 -44.27 -16.42 34.08
N TRP A 30 -44.90 -15.44 34.72
CA TRP A 30 -45.73 -14.37 34.11
C TRP A 30 -44.98 -13.47 33.11
N VAL A 31 -43.72 -13.76 32.80
CA VAL A 31 -42.86 -12.92 31.96
C VAL A 31 -43.21 -13.07 30.47
N ARG A 32 -43.74 -14.22 30.04
CA ARG A 32 -43.98 -14.48 28.61
C ARG A 32 -45.14 -13.65 28.04
N GLU A 33 -46.16 -13.38 28.86
CA GLU A 33 -47.36 -12.66 28.41
C GLU A 33 -47.14 -11.14 28.27
N LEU A 34 -46.19 -10.57 29.01
CA LEU A 34 -45.81 -9.15 28.88
C LEU A 34 -44.87 -8.91 27.69
N GLU A 35 -44.09 -9.91 27.29
CA GLU A 35 -43.21 -9.83 26.11
C GLU A 35 -44.00 -9.97 24.80
N ASP A 36 -45.12 -10.72 24.83
CA ASP A 36 -46.07 -10.81 23.70
C ASP A 36 -46.97 -9.56 23.56
N LEU A 37 -47.13 -8.77 24.63
CA LEU A 37 -47.89 -7.50 24.65
C LEU A 37 -47.01 -6.25 24.42
N ALA A 38 -45.69 -6.39 24.56
CA ALA A 38 -44.78 -5.33 24.19
C ALA A 38 -44.88 -5.13 22.66
N PRO A 39 -45.12 -3.90 22.17
CA PRO A 39 -45.05 -3.65 20.73
C PRO A 39 -43.67 -4.13 20.28
N SER A 40 -43.64 -5.15 19.41
CA SER A 40 -42.40 -5.73 18.92
C SER A 40 -41.47 -4.59 18.50
N ALA A 41 -40.38 -4.38 19.24
CA ALA A 41 -39.43 -3.33 18.91
C ALA A 41 -39.06 -3.53 17.43
N PRO A 42 -39.21 -2.50 16.56
CA PRO A 42 -38.98 -2.69 15.14
C PRO A 42 -37.59 -3.28 14.98
N ALA A 43 -37.53 -4.50 14.41
CA ALA A 43 -36.29 -5.23 14.26
C ALA A 43 -35.24 -4.29 13.66
N PRO A 44 -33.97 -4.30 14.13
CA PRO A 44 -32.93 -3.44 13.57
C PRO A 44 -32.91 -3.70 12.07
N ARG A 45 -33.33 -2.69 11.31
CA ARG A 45 -33.53 -2.80 9.87
C ARG A 45 -32.15 -3.10 9.30
N LYS A 46 -31.87 -4.37 9.01
CA LYS A 46 -30.63 -4.78 8.35
C LYS A 46 -30.54 -3.93 7.10
N ARG A 47 -29.62 -2.97 7.10
CA ARG A 47 -29.41 -2.03 6.01
C ARG A 47 -28.86 -2.86 4.86
N VAL A 48 -29.77 -3.35 4.02
CA VAL A 48 -29.41 -3.99 2.75
C VAL A 48 -28.63 -2.93 2.00
N VAL A 49 -27.35 -3.19 1.79
CA VAL A 49 -26.43 -2.38 1.00
C VAL A 49 -26.92 -2.48 -0.45
N GLY A 50 -28.00 -1.75 -0.74
CA GLY A 50 -28.61 -1.63 -2.04
C GLY A 50 -27.71 -0.74 -2.87
N THR A 51 -27.00 -1.38 -3.80
CA THR A 51 -26.38 -0.82 -5.01
C THR A 51 -26.64 0.66 -5.26
N ALA A 52 -25.58 1.46 -5.33
CA ALA A 52 -25.62 2.88 -5.68
C ALA A 52 -26.66 3.18 -6.78
N THR A 53 -27.76 3.81 -6.38
CA THR A 53 -28.87 4.20 -7.27
C THR A 53 -28.33 5.06 -8.40
N ALA A 54 -28.86 4.91 -9.62
CA ALA A 54 -28.42 5.68 -10.79
C ALA A 54 -28.39 7.20 -10.51
N THR A 55 -29.31 7.69 -9.69
CA THR A 55 -29.38 9.06 -9.19
C THR A 55 -28.11 9.50 -8.43
N ASP A 56 -27.50 8.62 -7.62
CA ASP A 56 -26.28 8.93 -6.89
C ASP A 56 -25.09 9.07 -7.84
N ARG A 57 -25.02 8.19 -8.85
CA ARG A 57 -24.04 8.29 -9.94
C ARG A 57 -24.22 9.57 -10.75
N PHE A 58 -25.46 9.99 -11.03
CA PHE A 58 -25.75 11.24 -11.74
C PHE A 58 -25.36 12.48 -10.94
N ILE A 59 -25.58 12.50 -9.62
CA ILE A 59 -25.17 13.61 -8.75
C ILE A 59 -23.65 13.73 -8.70
N VAL A 60 -22.92 12.60 -8.65
CA VAL A 60 -21.45 12.57 -8.67
C VAL A 60 -20.88 13.00 -10.03
N THR A 61 -21.46 12.56 -11.14
CA THR A 61 -21.03 13.01 -12.47
C THR A 61 -21.40 14.48 -12.74
N GLY A 62 -22.54 14.93 -12.22
CA GLY A 62 -22.99 16.32 -12.36
C GLY A 62 -22.14 17.30 -11.55
N SER A 63 -21.75 16.94 -10.33
CA SER A 63 -20.85 17.74 -9.49
C SER A 63 -19.41 17.77 -10.03
N LEU A 64 -18.93 16.67 -10.63
CA LEU A 64 -17.66 16.63 -11.36
C LEU A 64 -17.62 17.65 -12.51
N LEU A 65 -18.67 17.66 -13.34
CA LEU A 65 -18.78 18.58 -14.48
C LEU A 65 -18.96 20.04 -14.03
N ALA A 66 -19.78 20.27 -13.00
CA ALA A 66 -19.97 21.61 -12.44
C ALA A 66 -18.65 22.15 -11.81
N ALA A 67 -17.92 21.32 -11.07
CA ALA A 67 -16.63 21.70 -10.49
C ALA A 67 -15.57 21.97 -11.55
N ALA A 68 -15.49 21.15 -12.59
CA ALA A 68 -14.58 21.36 -13.72
C ALA A 68 -14.88 22.69 -14.44
N SER A 69 -16.16 23.01 -14.65
CA SER A 69 -16.58 24.26 -15.29
C SER A 69 -16.28 25.50 -14.43
N LEU A 70 -16.50 25.41 -13.12
CA LEU A 70 -16.28 26.54 -12.20
C LEU A 70 -14.78 26.76 -11.94
N ALA A 71 -13.99 25.69 -11.86
CA ALA A 71 -12.53 25.77 -11.77
C ALA A 71 -11.89 26.38 -13.01
N TRP A 72 -12.43 26.08 -14.19
CA TRP A 72 -12.03 26.71 -15.44
C TRP A 72 -12.23 28.23 -15.40
N VAL A 73 -13.41 28.68 -14.96
CA VAL A 73 -13.73 30.12 -14.85
C VAL A 73 -12.84 30.81 -13.82
N VAL A 74 -12.65 30.23 -12.63
CA VAL A 74 -11.84 30.84 -11.56
C VAL A 74 -10.38 31.00 -11.97
N CYS A 75 -9.80 30.00 -12.63
CA CYS A 75 -8.38 30.02 -12.98
C CYS A 75 -8.07 30.91 -14.20
N PHE A 76 -9.00 31.05 -15.15
CA PHE A 76 -8.79 31.91 -16.33
C PHE A 76 -9.24 33.37 -16.13
N ARG A 77 -10.12 33.68 -15.16
CA ARG A 77 -10.56 35.08 -14.90
C ARG A 77 -9.93 35.76 -13.68
N LEU A 78 -9.60 35.06 -12.60
CA LEU A 78 -9.33 35.71 -11.30
C LEU A 78 -7.86 35.68 -10.86
N LEU A 79 -7.12 34.60 -11.14
CA LEU A 79 -5.71 34.48 -10.76
C LEU A 79 -4.86 34.36 -12.03
N PRO A 80 -3.97 35.34 -12.35
CA PRO A 80 -3.06 35.23 -13.49
C PRO A 80 -1.87 34.32 -13.14
N TRP A 81 -2.16 33.14 -12.57
CA TRP A 81 -1.19 32.08 -12.37
C TRP A 81 -1.28 31.15 -13.56
N ALA A 82 -0.53 31.48 -14.61
CA ALA A 82 -0.34 30.64 -15.79
C ALA A 82 0.53 29.40 -15.46
N ALA A 83 0.23 28.69 -14.37
CA ALA A 83 0.91 27.47 -13.97
C ALA A 83 -0.12 26.34 -13.86
N VAL A 84 -0.03 25.38 -14.78
CA VAL A 84 -0.78 24.11 -14.82
C VAL A 84 -1.01 23.46 -13.44
N PRO A 85 -0.03 23.40 -12.50
CA PRO A 85 -0.27 22.80 -11.19
C PRO A 85 -1.28 23.56 -10.31
N GLY A 86 -1.36 24.89 -10.43
CA GLY A 86 -2.31 25.71 -9.65
C GLY A 86 -3.76 25.40 -10.03
N TYR A 87 -4.04 25.25 -11.34
CA TYR A 87 -5.35 24.89 -11.86
C TYR A 87 -5.87 23.56 -11.30
N VAL A 88 -5.01 22.53 -11.26
CA VAL A 88 -5.38 21.19 -10.82
C VAL A 88 -5.74 21.17 -9.33
N VAL A 89 -4.99 21.89 -8.50
CA VAL A 89 -5.25 21.98 -7.05
C VAL A 89 -6.56 22.71 -6.79
N THR A 90 -6.80 23.84 -7.47
CA THR A 90 -8.03 24.61 -7.30
C THR A 90 -9.26 23.85 -7.79
N ALA A 91 -9.17 23.13 -8.91
CA ALA A 91 -10.26 22.30 -9.44
C ALA A 91 -10.65 21.17 -8.48
N PHE A 92 -9.67 20.54 -7.85
CA PHE A 92 -9.89 19.48 -6.89
C PHE A 92 -10.56 19.95 -5.59
N VAL A 93 -10.10 21.08 -5.05
CA VAL A 93 -10.70 21.69 -3.86
C VAL A 93 -12.14 22.10 -4.15
N LEU A 94 -12.42 22.69 -5.30
CA LEU A 94 -13.78 23.06 -5.70
C LEU A 94 -14.69 21.84 -5.84
N PHE A 95 -14.18 20.74 -6.42
CA PHE A 95 -14.92 19.49 -6.54
C PHE A 95 -15.33 18.92 -5.18
N LEU A 96 -14.41 18.89 -4.23
CA LEU A 96 -14.68 18.49 -2.84
C LEU A 96 -15.73 19.36 -2.18
N VAL A 97 -15.65 20.68 -2.35
CA VAL A 97 -16.60 21.64 -1.78
C VAL A 97 -18.00 21.45 -2.39
N ILE A 98 -18.11 21.34 -3.71
CA ILE A 98 -19.40 21.19 -4.41
C ILE A 98 -20.08 19.87 -4.05
N VAL A 99 -19.34 18.76 -3.98
CA VAL A 99 -19.90 17.47 -3.57
C VAL A 99 -20.36 17.49 -2.12
N THR A 100 -19.60 18.12 -1.23
CA THR A 100 -19.95 18.22 0.20
C THR A 100 -21.22 19.05 0.39
N VAL A 101 -21.34 20.20 -0.29
CA VAL A 101 -22.50 21.10 -0.21
C VAL A 101 -23.74 20.50 -0.87
N ALA A 102 -23.62 19.85 -2.03
CA ALA A 102 -24.75 19.21 -2.69
C ALA A 102 -25.30 18.03 -1.87
N THR A 103 -24.42 17.31 -1.18
CA THR A 103 -24.79 16.16 -0.36
C THR A 103 -25.44 16.57 0.96
N SER A 104 -24.97 17.66 1.57
CA SER A 104 -25.45 18.14 2.87
C SER A 104 -26.88 18.69 2.84
N VAL A 105 -27.37 19.14 1.68
CA VAL A 105 -28.73 19.70 1.53
C VAL A 105 -29.82 18.62 1.44
N THR A 106 -29.47 17.35 1.20
CA THR A 106 -30.46 16.32 0.80
C THR A 106 -30.49 15.06 1.69
N SER A 107 -29.61 14.91 2.70
CA SER A 107 -29.37 13.60 3.34
C SER A 107 -29.34 13.65 4.89
N ASP A 108 -29.79 12.57 5.55
CA ASP A 108 -29.69 12.40 7.02
C ASP A 108 -28.24 12.16 7.51
N GLY A 109 -27.93 12.53 8.76
CA GLY A 109 -26.59 12.49 9.39
C GLY A 109 -25.68 11.28 9.04
N PRO A 110 -26.11 10.02 9.23
CA PRO A 110 -25.28 8.85 8.90
C PRO A 110 -25.16 8.56 7.39
N MET A 111 -26.05 9.11 6.55
CA MET A 111 -25.95 9.02 5.09
C MET A 111 -25.00 10.10 4.52
N ILE A 112 -24.88 11.25 5.20
CA ILE A 112 -23.88 12.28 4.86
C ILE A 112 -22.47 11.72 5.04
N ALA A 113 -22.20 11.02 6.15
CA ALA A 113 -20.87 10.47 6.44
C ALA A 113 -20.39 9.44 5.40
N ASP A 114 -21.28 8.54 4.97
CA ASP A 114 -20.99 7.52 3.95
C ASP A 114 -20.71 8.14 2.57
N ARG A 115 -21.54 9.13 2.18
CA ARG A 115 -21.34 9.87 0.93
C ARG A 115 -20.10 10.75 0.94
N LEU A 116 -19.79 11.36 2.09
CA LEU A 116 -18.55 12.11 2.26
C LEU A 116 -17.32 11.19 2.15
N ALA A 117 -17.35 10.02 2.79
CA ALA A 117 -16.27 9.04 2.68
C ALA A 117 -16.08 8.58 1.23
N SER A 118 -17.16 8.25 0.52
CA SER A 118 -17.12 7.84 -0.89
C SER A 118 -16.61 8.96 -1.81
N ALA A 119 -17.05 10.21 -1.59
CA ALA A 119 -16.61 11.38 -2.34
C ALA A 119 -15.13 11.71 -2.12
N VAL A 120 -14.66 11.64 -0.87
CA VAL A 120 -13.26 11.88 -0.52
C VAL A 120 -12.36 10.81 -1.14
N VAL A 121 -12.75 9.53 -1.05
CA VAL A 121 -11.98 8.42 -1.62
C VAL A 121 -11.95 8.50 -3.15
N THR A 122 -13.11 8.67 -3.79
CA THR A 122 -13.21 8.71 -5.27
C THR A 122 -12.54 9.96 -5.83
N GLY A 123 -12.74 11.11 -5.18
CA GLY A 123 -12.06 12.36 -5.53
C GLY A 123 -10.55 12.23 -5.37
N GLY A 124 -10.07 11.78 -4.20
CA GLY A 124 -8.64 11.60 -3.93
C GLY A 124 -7.98 10.65 -4.93
N ALA A 125 -8.64 9.53 -5.25
CA ALA A 125 -8.17 8.60 -6.28
C ALA A 125 -8.12 9.26 -7.66
N ALA A 126 -9.14 10.04 -8.04
CA ALA A 126 -9.16 10.76 -9.31
C ALA A 126 -8.04 11.82 -9.38
N LEU A 127 -7.77 12.56 -8.31
CA LEU A 127 -6.67 13.52 -8.24
C LEU A 127 -5.32 12.86 -8.46
N VAL A 128 -5.04 11.79 -7.71
CA VAL A 128 -3.78 11.04 -7.82
C VAL A 128 -3.66 10.44 -9.22
N GLY A 129 -4.76 9.90 -9.76
CA GLY A 129 -4.83 9.38 -11.12
C GLY A 129 -4.49 10.45 -12.17
N VAL A 130 -5.10 11.64 -12.09
CA VAL A 130 -4.82 12.77 -12.99
C VAL A 130 -3.37 13.24 -12.85
N ALA A 131 -2.84 13.32 -11.63
CA ALA A 131 -1.44 13.70 -11.40
C ALA A 131 -0.48 12.69 -12.04
N LEU A 132 -0.71 11.38 -11.85
CA LEU A 132 0.09 10.32 -12.46
C LEU A 132 0.00 10.36 -14.00
N VAL A 133 -1.20 10.44 -14.56
CA VAL A 133 -1.39 10.54 -16.02
C VAL A 133 -0.70 11.79 -16.56
N SER A 134 -0.83 12.94 -15.88
CA SER A 134 -0.17 14.19 -16.25
C SER A 134 1.36 14.04 -16.25
N THR A 135 1.96 13.42 -15.23
CA THR A 135 3.41 13.17 -15.18
C THR A 135 3.86 12.27 -16.33
N VAL A 136 3.12 11.21 -16.64
CA VAL A 136 3.44 10.30 -17.74
C VAL A 136 3.34 11.03 -19.09
N VAL A 137 2.21 11.68 -19.37
CA VAL A 137 1.98 12.42 -20.63
C VAL A 137 3.01 13.53 -20.79
N TYR A 138 3.29 14.30 -19.74
CA TYR A 138 4.29 15.37 -19.76
C TYR A 138 5.69 14.83 -20.09
N THR A 139 6.08 13.71 -19.47
CA THR A 139 7.37 13.05 -19.75
C THR A 139 7.46 12.61 -21.21
N PHE A 140 6.40 12.02 -21.77
CA PHE A 140 6.36 11.63 -23.18
C PHE A 140 6.38 12.82 -24.13
N VAL A 141 5.58 13.86 -23.89
CA VAL A 141 5.51 15.04 -24.76
C VAL A 141 6.84 15.80 -24.77
N ARG A 142 7.52 15.91 -23.62
CA ARG A 142 8.86 16.52 -23.57
C ARG A 142 9.98 15.61 -24.08
N GLY A 143 9.82 14.29 -23.98
CA GLY A 143 10.80 13.32 -24.48
C GLY A 143 10.68 13.06 -25.99
N ALA A 144 9.48 13.17 -26.57
CA ALA A 144 9.22 12.84 -27.98
C ALA A 144 10.08 13.61 -28.99
N PRO A 145 10.37 14.92 -28.81
CA PRO A 145 11.25 15.64 -29.72
C PRO A 145 12.70 15.14 -29.74
N ALA A 146 13.15 14.42 -28.70
CA ALA A 146 14.52 13.89 -28.62
C ALA A 146 14.69 12.52 -29.30
N LEU A 147 13.61 11.71 -29.38
CA LEU A 147 13.62 10.35 -29.93
C LEU A 147 14.03 10.23 -31.41
N PRO A 148 13.63 11.12 -32.35
CA PRO A 148 13.97 10.94 -33.76
C PRO A 148 15.45 11.22 -34.09
N HIS A 149 16.21 11.79 -33.15
CA HIS A 149 17.63 12.09 -33.36
C HIS A 149 18.49 10.90 -32.91
N LEU A 150 18.96 10.07 -33.85
CA LEU A 150 19.83 8.92 -33.53
C LEU A 150 21.10 9.31 -32.74
N THR A 151 21.58 10.54 -32.93
CA THR A 151 22.65 11.16 -32.16
C THR A 151 22.39 11.13 -30.64
N MET A 152 21.13 11.20 -30.20
CA MET A 152 20.74 11.15 -28.79
C MET A 152 21.10 9.83 -28.11
N PHE A 153 21.20 8.72 -28.84
CA PHE A 153 21.53 7.42 -28.25
C PHE A 153 23.04 7.16 -28.15
N ILE A 154 23.83 7.81 -29.01
CA ILE A 154 25.26 7.50 -29.17
C ILE A 154 26.15 8.60 -28.61
N SER A 155 25.69 9.86 -28.61
CA SER A 155 26.51 10.99 -28.21
C SER A 155 26.62 11.16 -26.69
N ASP A 156 27.78 11.67 -26.28
CA ASP A 156 28.04 12.13 -24.91
C ASP A 156 27.45 13.55 -24.72
N MET A 157 27.26 13.94 -23.46
CA MET A 157 26.83 15.25 -23.02
C MET A 157 28.00 16.22 -22.78
N ALA A 158 29.21 15.84 -23.23
CA ALA A 158 30.41 16.67 -23.11
C ALA A 158 30.26 18.01 -23.84
N GLY A 159 30.38 19.11 -23.09
CA GLY A 159 30.31 20.47 -23.64
C GLY A 159 28.88 20.96 -23.97
N VAL A 160 27.84 20.26 -23.51
CA VAL A 160 26.45 20.65 -23.68
C VAL A 160 25.98 21.45 -22.47
N GLY A 161 25.53 22.68 -22.69
CA GLY A 161 24.95 23.54 -21.68
C GLY A 161 23.45 23.26 -21.43
N PRO A 162 22.88 23.67 -20.27
CA PRO A 162 21.46 23.46 -19.95
C PRO A 162 20.46 24.15 -20.90
N ARG A 163 20.94 25.07 -21.76
CA ARG A 163 20.15 25.83 -22.73
C ARG A 163 20.39 25.43 -24.18
N ASP A 164 21.26 24.44 -24.40
CA ASP A 164 21.55 23.97 -25.75
C ASP A 164 20.36 23.19 -26.32
N PRO A 165 20.18 23.20 -27.66
CA PRO A 165 19.11 22.44 -28.29
C PRO A 165 19.22 20.95 -27.96
N LEU A 166 18.07 20.26 -27.84
CA LEU A 166 17.99 18.80 -27.62
C LEU A 166 18.67 17.95 -28.71
N THR A 167 19.15 18.58 -29.78
CA THR A 167 19.95 17.96 -30.85
C THR A 167 21.43 17.84 -30.51
N ARG A 168 21.92 18.53 -29.48
CA ARG A 168 23.32 18.47 -29.01
C ARG A 168 23.35 17.73 -27.68
N GLY A 169 23.89 16.50 -27.70
CA GLY A 169 24.03 15.64 -26.52
C GLY A 169 23.24 14.34 -26.60
N GLY A 170 23.60 13.35 -25.78
CA GLY A 170 22.89 12.08 -25.71
C GLY A 170 22.95 11.34 -24.36
N VAL A 171 22.17 10.26 -24.27
CA VAL A 171 21.97 9.45 -23.06
C VAL A 171 23.12 8.45 -22.84
N ALA A 172 24.02 8.29 -23.83
CA ALA A 172 25.12 7.32 -23.79
C ALA A 172 25.97 7.45 -22.52
N HIS A 173 26.33 8.68 -22.12
CA HIS A 173 27.11 8.94 -20.91
C HIS A 173 26.40 8.49 -19.63
N ALA A 174 25.09 8.73 -19.52
CA ALA A 174 24.31 8.31 -18.36
C ALA A 174 24.22 6.79 -18.26
N ILE A 175 24.04 6.10 -19.40
CA ILE A 175 24.01 4.64 -19.47
C ILE A 175 25.36 4.06 -19.06
N VAL A 176 26.45 4.49 -19.70
CA VAL A 176 27.80 4.00 -19.41
C VAL A 176 28.19 4.32 -17.96
N GLY A 177 27.90 5.54 -17.48
CA GLY A 177 28.14 5.94 -16.10
C GLY A 177 27.40 5.06 -15.09
N SER A 178 26.11 4.79 -15.32
CA SER A 178 25.31 3.91 -14.46
C SER A 178 25.83 2.47 -14.47
N LEU A 179 26.22 1.93 -15.63
CA LEU A 179 26.79 0.59 -15.75
C LEU A 179 28.11 0.48 -14.98
N ILE A 180 29.00 1.48 -15.10
CA ILE A 180 30.25 1.52 -14.34
C ILE A 180 29.96 1.55 -12.83
N GLN A 181 29.05 2.42 -12.39
CA GLN A 181 28.68 2.54 -10.97
C GLN A 181 28.09 1.25 -10.41
N ILE A 182 27.17 0.61 -11.14
CA ILE A 182 26.56 -0.66 -10.76
C ILE A 182 27.63 -1.76 -10.74
N SER A 183 28.50 -1.82 -11.74
CA SER A 183 29.55 -2.84 -11.83
C SER A 183 30.51 -2.77 -10.64
N ILE A 184 30.96 -1.56 -10.28
CA ILE A 184 31.81 -1.33 -9.10
C ILE A 184 31.06 -1.70 -7.82
N ALA A 185 29.80 -1.26 -7.68
CA ALA A 185 28.99 -1.58 -6.52
C ALA A 185 28.81 -3.10 -6.37
N VAL A 186 28.48 -3.82 -7.43
CA VAL A 186 28.34 -5.28 -7.44
C VAL A 186 29.66 -5.97 -7.11
N ALA A 187 30.76 -5.55 -7.74
CA ALA A 187 32.08 -6.15 -7.54
C ALA A 187 32.54 -6.08 -6.08
N VAL A 188 32.18 -5.01 -5.35
CA VAL A 188 32.50 -4.85 -3.93
C VAL A 188 31.45 -5.52 -3.03
N THR A 189 30.17 -5.36 -3.35
CA THR A 189 29.08 -5.75 -2.45
C THR A 189 28.83 -7.26 -2.47
N VAL A 190 28.97 -7.91 -3.62
CA VAL A 190 28.77 -9.36 -3.74
C VAL A 190 29.72 -10.12 -2.81
N PRO A 191 31.06 -9.97 -2.88
CA PRO A 191 31.94 -10.73 -1.98
C PRO A 191 31.69 -10.40 -0.51
N LEU A 192 31.43 -9.14 -0.15
CA LEU A 192 31.11 -8.76 1.24
C LEU A 192 29.78 -9.35 1.73
N GLY A 193 28.75 -9.36 0.88
CA GLY A 193 27.44 -9.94 1.15
C GLY A 193 27.48 -11.46 1.31
N PHE A 194 28.23 -12.14 0.44
CA PHE A 194 28.50 -13.57 0.58
C PHE A 194 29.30 -13.87 1.84
N GLY A 195 30.34 -13.10 2.15
CA GLY A 195 31.14 -13.27 3.37
C GLY A 195 30.30 -13.12 4.65
N THR A 196 29.42 -12.12 4.69
CA THR A 196 28.48 -11.93 5.82
C THR A 196 27.46 -13.06 5.93
N ALA A 197 26.92 -13.54 4.81
CA ALA A 197 26.02 -14.69 4.80
C ALA A 197 26.69 -15.99 5.28
N VAL A 198 27.87 -16.30 4.75
CA VAL A 198 28.68 -17.45 5.19
C VAL A 198 28.98 -17.37 6.68
N PHE A 199 29.41 -16.20 7.16
CA PHE A 199 29.65 -15.97 8.58
C PHE A 199 28.40 -16.27 9.44
N MET A 200 27.23 -15.79 9.01
CA MET A 200 25.97 -16.00 9.71
C MET A 200 25.48 -17.46 9.66
N THR A 201 25.88 -18.24 8.66
CA THR A 201 25.51 -19.67 8.54
C THR A 201 26.49 -20.63 9.17
N GLU A 202 27.79 -20.31 9.15
CA GLU A 202 28.87 -21.20 9.58
C GLU A 202 29.24 -21.01 11.05
N VAL A 203 29.38 -19.76 11.50
CA VAL A 203 29.82 -19.47 12.89
C VAL A 203 28.69 -19.71 13.88
N GLY A 204 27.45 -19.38 13.50
CA GLY A 204 26.29 -19.47 14.38
C GLY A 204 26.43 -18.61 15.65
N GLY A 205 25.57 -18.85 16.65
CA GLY A 205 25.66 -18.23 17.97
C GLY A 205 25.19 -16.77 18.09
N GLY A 206 25.55 -16.13 19.21
CA GLY A 206 25.10 -14.78 19.55
C GLY A 206 25.62 -13.69 18.59
N LEU A 207 26.84 -13.85 18.07
CA LEU A 207 27.43 -12.90 17.14
C LEU A 207 26.73 -12.93 15.77
N ALA A 208 26.37 -14.12 15.25
CA ALA A 208 25.55 -14.23 14.05
C ALA A 208 24.15 -13.62 14.22
N ARG A 209 23.58 -13.70 15.44
CA ARG A 209 22.31 -13.03 15.77
C ARG A 209 22.45 -11.51 15.73
N ILE A 210 23.52 -10.94 16.29
CA ILE A 210 23.78 -9.50 16.25
C ILE A 210 23.94 -9.01 14.81
N VAL A 211 24.76 -9.69 14.00
CA VAL A 211 24.96 -9.31 12.59
C VAL A 211 23.64 -9.38 11.82
N ARG A 212 22.80 -10.39 12.07
CA ARG A 212 21.45 -10.47 11.48
C ARG A 212 20.60 -9.27 11.87
N THR A 213 20.57 -8.90 13.15
CA THR A 213 19.83 -7.73 13.63
C THR A 213 20.33 -6.45 12.96
N VAL A 214 21.64 -6.28 12.79
CA VAL A 214 22.21 -5.12 12.10
C VAL A 214 21.78 -5.08 10.63
N VAL A 215 21.86 -6.21 9.91
CA VAL A 215 21.42 -6.30 8.51
C VAL A 215 19.93 -5.99 8.38
N GLU A 216 19.09 -6.51 9.29
CA GLU A 216 17.66 -6.21 9.32
C GLU A 216 17.38 -4.73 9.64
N ALA A 217 18.14 -4.13 10.56
CA ALA A 217 18.06 -2.70 10.85
C ALA A 217 18.48 -1.84 9.64
N MET A 218 19.51 -2.25 8.89
CA MET A 218 19.94 -1.57 7.66
C MET A 218 18.84 -1.58 6.59
N THR A 219 18.05 -2.66 6.49
CA THR A 219 16.90 -2.71 5.55
C THR A 219 15.73 -1.82 5.95
N ALA A 220 15.62 -1.45 7.23
CA ALA A 220 14.56 -0.57 7.71
C ALA A 220 14.84 0.91 7.40
N LEU A 221 16.10 1.27 7.12
CA LEU A 221 16.46 2.65 6.82
C LEU A 221 15.94 3.05 5.43
N PRO A 222 15.31 4.23 5.30
CA PRO A 222 14.94 4.77 3.99
C PRO A 222 16.17 4.90 3.08
N SER A 223 16.03 4.59 1.80
CA SER A 223 17.14 4.65 0.82
C SER A 223 17.77 6.05 0.71
N ILE A 224 16.99 7.11 0.93
CA ILE A 224 17.46 8.50 0.96
C ILE A 224 18.49 8.72 2.07
N VAL A 225 18.29 8.10 3.25
CA VAL A 225 19.19 8.26 4.40
C VAL A 225 20.54 7.61 4.10
N ALA A 226 20.55 6.43 3.47
CA ALA A 226 21.78 5.76 3.06
C ALA A 226 22.60 6.59 2.05
N GLY A 227 21.92 7.21 1.07
CA GLY A 227 22.56 8.10 0.10
C GLY A 227 23.17 9.35 0.77
N LEU A 228 22.42 9.99 1.67
CA LEU A 228 22.89 11.19 2.38
C LEU A 228 24.03 10.87 3.36
N PHE A 229 24.01 9.69 4.00
CA PHE A 229 25.09 9.22 4.85
C PHE A 229 26.41 9.14 4.07
N ILE A 230 26.41 8.49 2.91
CA ILE A 230 27.61 8.38 2.08
C ILE A 230 28.05 9.72 1.54
N TYR A 231 27.13 10.59 1.13
CA TYR A 231 27.45 11.97 0.76
C TYR A 231 28.19 12.69 1.91
N THR A 232 27.68 12.59 3.13
CA THR A 232 28.24 13.30 4.27
C THR A 232 29.59 12.71 4.69
N VAL A 233 29.75 11.39 4.70
CA VAL A 233 31.00 10.74 5.13
C VAL A 233 32.10 10.86 4.08
N LEU A 234 31.83 10.49 2.82
CA LEU A 234 32.87 10.48 1.78
C LEU A 234 33.15 11.88 1.25
N ILE A 235 32.13 12.66 0.91
CA ILE A 235 32.33 13.93 0.20
C ILE A 235 32.60 15.06 1.20
N VAL A 236 31.76 15.19 2.23
CA VAL A 236 31.90 16.30 3.19
C VAL A 236 32.98 15.99 4.24
N GLY A 237 33.01 14.77 4.79
CA GLY A 237 33.94 14.38 5.85
C GLY A 237 35.35 14.09 5.34
N LEU A 238 35.47 13.25 4.31
CA LEU A 238 36.77 12.80 3.76
C LEU A 238 37.26 13.66 2.58
N GLY A 239 36.46 14.62 2.11
CA GLY A 239 36.84 15.51 1.01
C GLY A 239 36.95 14.82 -0.35
N VAL A 240 36.39 13.61 -0.51
CA VAL A 240 36.41 12.89 -1.78
C VAL A 240 35.64 13.69 -2.83
N PRO A 241 36.19 13.93 -4.03
CA PRO A 241 35.48 14.66 -5.06
C PRO A 241 34.19 13.94 -5.45
N ARG A 242 33.18 14.75 -5.83
CA ARG A 242 31.92 14.24 -6.38
C ARG A 242 32.22 13.45 -7.65
N SER A 243 32.14 12.13 -7.53
CA SER A 243 32.56 11.19 -8.58
C SER A 243 31.64 9.98 -8.62
N GLY A 244 31.68 9.25 -9.73
CA GLY A 244 30.94 7.99 -9.87
C GLY A 244 31.34 6.94 -8.83
N LEU A 245 32.56 7.00 -8.29
CA LEU A 245 33.00 6.11 -7.22
C LEU A 245 32.26 6.37 -5.90
N ALA A 246 32.02 7.64 -5.55
CA ALA A 246 31.21 7.98 -4.37
C ALA A 246 29.75 7.52 -4.54
N ALA A 247 29.20 7.60 -5.76
CA ALA A 247 27.88 7.05 -6.08
C ALA A 247 27.84 5.52 -6.00
N ALA A 248 28.87 4.83 -6.51
CA ALA A 248 29.00 3.38 -6.41
C ALA A 248 29.11 2.91 -4.94
N ALA A 249 29.79 3.66 -4.07
CA ALA A 249 29.84 3.38 -2.64
C ALA A 249 28.45 3.51 -1.98
N ALA A 250 27.67 4.54 -2.34
CA ALA A 250 26.29 4.68 -1.87
C ALA A 250 25.39 3.51 -2.32
N LEU A 251 25.51 3.11 -3.58
CA LEU A 251 24.82 1.92 -4.11
C LEU A 251 25.23 0.66 -3.36
N SER A 252 26.53 0.49 -3.09
CA SER A 252 27.06 -0.68 -2.37
C SER A 252 26.45 -0.83 -0.97
N VAL A 253 26.35 0.26 -0.21
CA VAL A 253 25.73 0.24 1.13
C VAL A 253 24.24 -0.13 1.08
N MET A 254 23.51 0.34 0.07
CA MET A 254 22.09 -0.01 -0.11
C MET A 254 21.90 -1.47 -0.57
N MET A 255 22.82 -2.00 -1.38
CA MET A 255 22.74 -3.37 -1.91
C MET A 255 23.20 -4.43 -0.91
N LEU A 256 24.11 -4.09 0.00
CA LEU A 256 24.71 -5.02 0.96
C LEU A 256 23.68 -5.83 1.76
N PRO A 257 22.65 -5.24 2.40
CA PRO A 257 21.72 -6.03 3.20
C PRO A 257 20.84 -6.95 2.35
N ILE A 258 20.53 -6.55 1.11
CA ILE A 258 19.74 -7.36 0.18
C ILE A 258 20.54 -8.60 -0.23
N ILE A 259 21.81 -8.43 -0.63
CA ILE A 259 22.67 -9.54 -1.07
C ILE A 259 22.99 -10.47 0.10
N ALA A 260 23.34 -9.93 1.27
CA ALA A 260 23.61 -10.73 2.47
C ALA A 260 22.40 -11.59 2.86
N ARG A 261 21.19 -11.01 2.83
CA ARG A 261 19.95 -11.74 3.12
C ARG A 261 19.66 -12.81 2.08
N ALA A 262 19.81 -12.51 0.80
CA ALA A 262 19.59 -13.46 -0.29
C ALA A 262 20.56 -14.66 -0.18
N ALA A 263 21.86 -14.39 0.04
CA ALA A 263 22.86 -15.43 0.20
C ALA A 263 22.61 -16.26 1.48
N ASP A 264 22.23 -15.66 2.60
CA ASP A 264 21.92 -16.40 3.84
C ASP A 264 20.73 -17.36 3.66
N VAL A 265 19.68 -16.93 2.96
CA VAL A 265 18.54 -17.79 2.64
C VAL A 265 18.98 -18.97 1.77
N VAL A 266 19.75 -18.72 0.71
CA VAL A 266 20.24 -19.77 -0.20
C VAL A 266 21.16 -20.75 0.51
N LEU A 267 22.11 -20.26 1.31
CA LEU A 267 23.04 -21.11 2.04
C LEU A 267 22.28 -22.03 3.01
N ARG A 268 21.25 -21.55 3.71
CA ARG A 268 20.42 -22.34 4.65
C ARG A 268 19.65 -23.48 4.01
N VAL A 269 19.34 -23.42 2.72
CA VAL A 269 18.63 -24.49 2.00
C VAL A 269 19.52 -25.73 1.83
N ILE A 270 20.84 -25.59 1.88
CA ILE A 270 21.78 -26.70 1.67
C ILE A 270 21.71 -27.71 2.84
N PRO A 271 21.36 -28.99 2.59
CA PRO A 271 21.30 -30.03 3.61
C PRO A 271 22.63 -30.20 4.36
N SER A 272 22.56 -30.46 5.67
CA SER A 272 23.75 -30.61 6.53
C SER A 272 24.70 -31.72 6.08
N GLY A 273 24.18 -32.82 5.53
CA GLY A 273 25.00 -33.96 5.09
C GLY A 273 26.00 -33.63 3.98
N LEU A 274 25.67 -32.74 3.04
CA LEU A 274 26.62 -32.29 2.01
C LEU A 274 27.71 -31.39 2.59
N ARG A 275 27.38 -30.63 3.64
CA ARG A 275 28.34 -29.74 4.31
C ARG A 275 29.34 -30.51 5.17
N GLU A 276 28.94 -31.63 5.76
CA GLU A 276 29.83 -32.49 6.54
C GLU A 276 30.84 -33.20 5.65
N ILE A 277 30.41 -33.72 4.50
CA ILE A 277 31.30 -34.37 3.52
C ILE A 277 32.37 -33.40 2.99
N GLY A 278 31.98 -32.16 2.66
CA GLY A 278 32.92 -31.15 2.16
C GLY A 278 33.93 -30.62 3.20
N ARG A 279 33.68 -30.81 4.50
CA ARG A 279 34.67 -30.47 5.56
C ARG A 279 35.64 -31.60 5.87
N ALA A 280 35.32 -32.82 5.43
CA ALA A 280 36.10 -34.03 5.71
C ALA A 280 37.14 -34.37 4.62
N SER A 281 37.12 -33.65 3.48
CA SER A 281 38.08 -33.75 2.37
C SER A 281 39.11 -32.62 2.40
#